data_AF-A0A2T5P8E6-F1
#
_entry.id   AF-A0A2T5P8E6-F1
#
_cell.length_a   1.000
_cell.length_b   1.000
_cell.length_c   1.000
_cell.angle_alpha   90.00
_cell.angle_beta   90.00
_cell.angle_gamma   90.00
#
_symmetry.space_group_name_H-M   'P 1'
#
loop_
_entity.id
_entity.type
_entity.pdbx_description
1 polymer ?
#
loop_
_entity_poly.entity_id
_entity_poly.type
_entity_poly.pdbx_seq_one_letter_code
_entity_poly.pdbx_strand_id
1 'polypeptide(L)'
;MQKKKGLARTRPKCRLSLKLASKAPVAVVFRRGPSNWVQLIRWDLRNDSVEAGQWFKGRIYPEFSELSEDGELLLYSARKGGWQLRDRNGIGNTWTAVSRPPFFTALALWNNGCWDGGGTFNGARGVRLDLAYPQSPPGFAKPRLRVESCGLGEPPLSLRIALRAGWQPLDVPIEQLRDYHWQLHTRLGKEIGGGAVRVTHYSWLEKHRRQHQRFTLSNIHGEHDLGEIDLLDFDHRGRLIRGEEGKLLVCDEPTAAVLQWRQIADFSGSTPTPLPPRDWAKEWPAP
;
A
#
# COMPACT_ATOMS: atom_id res chain seq x y z
N MET A 1 9.10 50.31 10.55
CA MET A 1 9.49 48.89 10.38
C MET A 1 8.33 47.99 10.79
N GLN A 2 7.46 47.61 9.84
CA GLN A 2 6.37 46.67 10.10
C GLN A 2 6.87 45.24 9.90
N LYS A 3 6.96 44.45 10.99
CA LYS A 3 7.06 43.00 10.90
C LYS A 3 5.70 42.46 10.46
N LYS A 4 5.56 42.02 9.20
CA LYS A 4 4.43 41.18 8.79
C LYS A 4 4.51 39.85 9.53
N LYS A 5 3.72 39.72 10.59
CA LYS A 5 3.33 38.46 11.22
C LYS A 5 2.26 37.81 10.34
N GLY A 6 2.46 36.54 9.97
CA GLY A 6 1.38 35.64 9.57
C GLY A 6 1.51 34.98 8.19
N LEU A 7 2.27 33.89 8.12
CA LEU A 7 1.83 32.71 7.36
C LEU A 7 2.25 31.46 8.14
N ALA A 8 1.38 31.04 9.07
CA ALA A 8 1.54 29.81 9.81
C ALA A 8 0.40 28.85 9.47
N ARG A 9 0.74 27.80 8.70
CA ARG A 9 0.54 26.37 8.97
C ARG A 9 0.61 25.62 7.64
N THR A 10 1.79 25.09 7.30
CA THR A 10 1.89 24.00 6.32
C THR A 10 1.01 22.85 6.84
N ARG A 11 -0.12 22.59 6.17
CA ARG A 11 -1.04 21.51 6.53
C ARG A 11 -0.29 20.17 6.44
N PRO A 12 -0.59 19.19 7.31
CA PRO A 12 0.12 17.92 7.33
C PRO A 12 0.03 17.22 5.96
N LYS A 13 1.19 16.88 5.40
CA LYS A 13 1.32 16.08 4.17
C LYS A 13 0.78 14.67 4.43
N CYS A 14 -0.51 14.49 4.18
CA CYS A 14 -1.17 13.20 4.12
C CYS A 14 -0.70 12.46 2.88
N ARG A 15 -0.30 11.20 3.01
CA ARG A 15 0.07 10.36 1.86
C ARG A 15 -0.89 9.21 1.69
N LEU A 16 -1.12 8.82 0.45
CA LEU A 16 -1.91 7.65 0.11
C LEU A 16 -1.01 6.55 -0.46
N SER A 17 -1.35 5.31 -0.18
CA SER A 17 -0.81 4.13 -0.86
C SER A 17 -1.96 3.17 -1.14
N LEU A 18 -1.84 2.35 -2.18
CA LEU A 18 -2.94 1.53 -2.70
C LEU A 18 -2.55 0.05 -2.73
N LYS A 19 -3.55 -0.81 -2.52
CA LYS A 19 -3.52 -2.22 -2.94
C LYS A 19 -4.82 -2.56 -3.65
N LEU A 20 -4.70 -3.20 -4.80
CA LEU A 20 -5.81 -3.64 -5.64
C LEU A 20 -5.96 -5.15 -5.54
N ALA A 21 -7.20 -5.62 -5.45
CA ALA A 21 -7.50 -7.04 -5.57
C ALA A 21 -7.39 -7.42 -7.05
N SER A 22 -6.69 -8.51 -7.36
CA SER A 22 -6.42 -8.91 -8.74
C SER A 22 -7.64 -9.50 -9.46
N LYS A 23 -8.63 -10.01 -8.73
CA LYS A 23 -9.83 -10.68 -9.27
C LYS A 23 -11.16 -10.12 -8.73
N ALA A 24 -11.12 -9.01 -8.02
CA ALA A 24 -12.32 -8.36 -7.48
C ALA A 24 -12.22 -6.83 -7.66
N PRO A 25 -13.35 -6.12 -7.84
CA PRO A 25 -13.36 -4.68 -7.98
C PRO A 25 -13.24 -3.99 -6.61
N VAL A 26 -12.23 -4.37 -5.84
CA VAL A 26 -11.96 -3.89 -4.48
C VAL A 26 -10.54 -3.38 -4.41
N ALA A 27 -10.37 -2.21 -3.82
CA ALA A 27 -9.08 -1.69 -3.43
C ALA A 27 -9.06 -1.34 -1.94
N VAL A 28 -7.87 -1.25 -1.38
CA VAL A 28 -7.64 -0.63 -0.08
C VAL A 28 -6.64 0.50 -0.20
N VAL A 29 -6.97 1.62 0.44
CA VAL A 29 -6.13 2.80 0.51
C VAL A 29 -5.59 2.93 1.93
N PHE A 30 -4.28 3.03 2.06
CA PHE A 30 -3.60 3.38 3.29
C PHE A 30 -3.43 4.89 3.33
N ARG A 31 -4.19 5.56 4.20
CA ARG A 31 -4.03 6.99 4.47
C ARG A 31 -3.05 7.17 5.60
N ARG A 32 -1.85 7.70 5.31
CA ARG A 32 -0.84 8.03 6.33
C ARG A 32 -0.88 9.51 6.71
N GLY A 33 -0.90 9.77 8.01
CA GLY A 33 -0.92 11.11 8.61
C GLY A 33 -2.12 11.27 9.55
N PRO A 34 -2.19 12.39 10.32
CA PRO A 34 -1.03 13.19 10.72
C PRO A 34 -0.05 12.33 11.54
N SER A 35 1.25 12.66 11.52
CA SER A 35 2.29 11.95 12.28
C SER A 35 2.38 10.43 11.98
N ASN A 36 2.37 9.57 13.01
CA ASN A 36 2.42 8.10 12.92
C ASN A 36 1.02 7.49 13.02
N TRP A 37 0.03 8.05 12.33
CA TRP A 37 -1.30 7.46 12.19
C TRP A 37 -1.51 6.95 10.78
N VAL A 38 -2.16 5.80 10.67
CA VAL A 38 -2.60 5.21 9.40
C VAL A 38 -4.08 4.88 9.52
N GLN A 39 -4.88 5.25 8.53
CA GLN A 39 -6.25 4.78 8.38
C GLN A 39 -6.32 3.80 7.22
N LEU A 40 -7.04 2.69 7.40
CA LEU A 40 -7.38 1.78 6.31
C LEU A 40 -8.73 2.19 5.73
N ILE A 41 -8.79 2.36 4.42
CA ILE A 41 -10.00 2.74 3.70
C ILE A 41 -10.25 1.66 2.65
N ARG A 42 -11.46 1.10 2.64
CA ARG A 42 -11.90 0.20 1.56
C ARG A 42 -12.52 1.05 0.45
N TRP A 43 -12.23 0.70 -0.79
CA TRP A 43 -12.77 1.36 -1.96
C TRP A 43 -13.41 0.32 -2.88
N ASP A 44 -14.71 0.47 -3.14
CA ASP A 44 -15.44 -0.30 -4.13
C ASP A 44 -15.30 0.38 -5.49
N LEU A 45 -14.61 -0.29 -6.41
CA LEU A 45 -14.27 0.25 -7.73
C LEU A 45 -15.45 0.20 -8.72
N ARG A 46 -16.56 -0.48 -8.37
CA ARG A 46 -17.75 -0.56 -9.23
C ARG A 46 -18.50 0.77 -9.27
N ASN A 47 -18.63 1.41 -8.10
CA ASN A 47 -19.45 2.60 -7.91
C ASN A 47 -18.67 3.76 -7.26
N ASP A 48 -17.35 3.62 -7.14
CA ASP A 48 -16.44 4.56 -6.51
C ASP A 48 -16.77 4.89 -5.03
N SER A 49 -17.50 4.03 -4.33
CA SER A 49 -17.81 4.23 -2.91
C SER A 49 -16.62 3.89 -2.01
N VAL A 50 -16.38 4.72 -1.00
CA VAL A 50 -15.29 4.53 -0.03
C VAL A 50 -15.84 4.32 1.37
N GLU A 51 -15.33 3.32 2.07
CA GLU A 51 -15.63 3.04 3.48
C GLU A 51 -14.36 3.28 4.31
N ALA A 52 -14.36 4.38 5.05
CA ALA A 52 -13.28 4.74 5.96
C ALA A 52 -13.34 3.85 7.21
N GLY A 53 -12.26 3.11 7.48
CA GLY A 53 -12.20 2.14 8.57
C GLY A 53 -11.24 2.50 9.67
N GLN A 54 -10.58 1.47 10.21
CA GLN A 54 -9.88 1.52 11.48
C GLN A 54 -8.62 2.39 11.41
N TRP A 55 -8.45 3.23 12.44
CA TRP A 55 -7.21 3.96 12.67
C TRP A 55 -6.20 3.12 13.45
N PHE A 56 -4.96 3.21 13.02
CA PHE A 56 -3.82 2.57 13.66
C PHE A 56 -2.76 3.61 14.05
N LYS A 57 -2.42 3.66 15.34
CA LYS A 57 -1.31 4.48 15.85
C LYS A 57 -0.01 3.68 15.76
N GLY A 58 0.76 3.92 14.71
CA GLY A 58 2.01 3.24 14.41
C GLY A 58 2.41 3.40 12.95
N ARG A 59 3.19 2.46 12.44
CA ARG A 59 3.55 2.37 11.03
C ARG A 59 2.94 1.11 10.43
N ILE A 60 2.30 1.26 9.29
CA ILE A 60 2.01 0.17 8.37
C ILE A 60 3.00 0.32 7.22
N TYR A 61 3.43 -0.80 6.64
CA TYR A 61 4.33 -0.84 5.49
C TYR A 61 3.55 -1.33 4.26
N PRO A 62 2.89 -0.42 3.50
CA PRO A 62 2.19 -0.79 2.27
C PRO A 62 3.09 -1.53 1.28
N GLU A 63 4.39 -1.21 1.24
CA GLU A 63 5.40 -1.86 0.41
C GLU A 63 5.60 -3.35 0.71
N PHE A 64 5.17 -3.82 1.89
CA PHE A 64 5.22 -5.22 2.35
C PHE A 64 3.82 -5.83 2.55
N SER A 65 2.79 -5.14 2.05
CA SER A 65 1.39 -5.54 2.20
C SER A 65 0.80 -5.94 0.84
N GLU A 66 -0.12 -6.90 0.83
CA GLU A 66 -0.86 -7.33 -0.36
C GLU A 66 -2.32 -7.56 0.01
N LEU A 67 -3.22 -7.27 -0.93
CA LEU A 67 -4.64 -7.56 -0.81
C LEU A 67 -4.91 -8.90 -1.50
N SER A 68 -5.74 -9.75 -0.90
CA SER A 68 -6.12 -11.04 -1.50
C SER A 68 -6.82 -10.83 -2.85
N GLU A 69 -6.78 -11.85 -3.70
CA GLU A 69 -7.34 -11.75 -5.06
C GLU A 69 -8.84 -11.42 -5.08
N ASP A 70 -9.58 -11.83 -4.05
CA ASP A 70 -11.01 -11.56 -3.83
C ASP A 70 -11.28 -10.24 -3.09
N GLY A 71 -10.24 -9.57 -2.57
CA GLY A 71 -10.37 -8.33 -1.81
C GLY A 71 -10.87 -8.48 -0.37
N GLU A 72 -11.06 -9.70 0.12
CA GLU A 72 -11.65 -9.93 1.46
C GLU A 72 -10.63 -9.91 2.61
N LEU A 73 -9.36 -10.17 2.31
CA LEU A 73 -8.28 -10.24 3.28
C LEU A 73 -7.12 -9.33 2.89
N LEU A 74 -6.58 -8.62 3.87
CA LEU A 74 -5.36 -7.83 3.76
C LEU A 74 -4.26 -8.50 4.59
N LEU A 75 -3.15 -8.83 3.94
CA LEU A 75 -1.88 -9.17 4.57
C LEU A 75 -1.06 -7.89 4.70
N TYR A 76 -0.61 -7.56 5.91
CA TYR A 76 0.12 -6.34 6.17
C TYR A 76 1.24 -6.52 7.19
N SER A 77 2.30 -5.73 7.04
CA SER A 77 3.35 -5.58 8.05
C SER A 77 3.14 -4.28 8.83
N ALA A 78 3.28 -4.36 10.15
CA ALA A 78 3.00 -3.26 11.07
C ALA A 78 4.07 -3.12 12.14
N ARG A 79 4.23 -1.90 12.63
CA ARG A 79 5.05 -1.54 13.79
C ARG A 79 4.32 -0.59 14.72
N LYS A 80 4.35 -0.87 16.01
CA LYS A 80 3.82 -0.01 17.08
C LYS A 80 4.84 0.07 18.22
N GLY A 81 5.50 1.21 18.37
CA GLY A 81 6.48 1.45 19.43
C GLY A 81 7.93 1.27 18.99
N GLY A 82 8.81 1.02 19.97
CA GLY A 82 10.26 0.88 19.80
C GLY A 82 10.69 -0.51 19.32
N TRP A 83 11.97 -0.83 19.46
CA TRP A 83 12.54 -2.10 18.99
C TRP A 83 12.44 -3.17 20.08
N GLN A 84 11.36 -3.91 20.10
CA GLN A 84 11.17 -5.03 21.01
C GLN A 84 10.65 -6.23 20.23
N LEU A 85 11.44 -7.30 20.17
CA LEU A 85 11.12 -8.48 19.36
C LEU A 85 9.99 -9.32 19.96
N ARG A 86 9.82 -9.29 21.29
CA ARG A 86 8.73 -9.95 22.02
C ARG A 86 8.32 -9.13 23.23
N ASP A 87 7.01 -8.92 23.38
CA ASP A 87 6.40 -8.36 24.59
C ASP A 87 5.90 -9.50 25.49
N ARG A 88 5.21 -9.17 26.59
CA ARG A 88 4.62 -10.17 27.50
C ARG A 88 3.64 -11.13 26.82
N ASN A 89 3.11 -10.77 25.65
CA ASN A 89 2.19 -11.58 24.85
C ASN A 89 2.90 -12.37 23.74
N GLY A 90 4.23 -12.25 23.64
CA GLY A 90 5.04 -12.94 22.64
C GLY A 90 5.01 -12.32 21.24
N ILE A 91 4.43 -11.14 21.05
CA ILE A 91 4.27 -10.47 19.74
C ILE A 91 5.42 -9.52 19.45
N GLY A 92 5.75 -8.68 20.43
CA GLY A 92 6.69 -7.58 20.24
C GLY A 92 6.05 -6.36 19.58
N ASN A 93 6.89 -5.44 19.10
CA ASN A 93 6.46 -4.15 18.53
C ASN A 93 6.32 -4.19 17.00
N THR A 94 6.66 -5.30 16.35
CA THR A 94 6.69 -5.48 14.90
C THR A 94 6.10 -6.84 14.53
N TRP A 95 5.14 -6.84 13.61
CA TRP A 95 4.41 -8.05 13.25
C TRP A 95 3.87 -8.01 11.82
N THR A 96 3.65 -9.20 11.27
CA THR A 96 2.86 -9.45 10.07
C THR A 96 1.49 -9.92 10.51
N ALA A 97 0.42 -9.43 9.89
CA ALA A 97 -0.93 -9.87 10.21
C ALA A 97 -1.82 -9.97 8.97
N VAL A 98 -2.87 -10.79 9.09
CA VAL A 98 -3.97 -10.87 8.13
C VAL A 98 -5.22 -10.31 8.80
N SER A 99 -5.97 -9.48 8.09
CA SER A 99 -7.18 -8.81 8.59
C SER A 99 -8.24 -8.69 7.49
N ARG A 100 -9.48 -8.34 7.84
CA ARG A 100 -10.52 -8.00 6.86
C ARG A 100 -10.61 -6.48 6.68
N PRO A 101 -10.44 -5.94 5.46
CA PRO A 101 -10.66 -4.52 5.22
C PRO A 101 -12.10 -4.08 5.52
N PRO A 102 -12.32 -2.86 6.06
CA PRO A 102 -11.33 -1.81 6.28
C PRO A 102 -10.77 -1.80 7.73
N PHE A 103 -10.58 -2.95 8.37
CA PHE A 103 -10.03 -3.06 9.73
C PHE A 103 -8.60 -3.59 9.73
N PHE A 104 -7.81 -3.18 10.73
CA PHE A 104 -6.51 -3.75 11.08
C PHE A 104 -6.63 -4.79 12.21
N THR A 105 -7.83 -5.29 12.46
CA THR A 105 -8.06 -6.29 13.50
C THR A 105 -7.59 -7.63 12.96
N ALA A 106 -6.55 -8.17 13.58
CA ALA A 106 -5.85 -9.33 13.07
C ALA A 106 -6.65 -10.62 13.29
N LEU A 107 -6.86 -11.39 12.22
CA LEU A 107 -7.35 -12.76 12.22
C LEU A 107 -6.21 -13.78 12.37
N ALA A 108 -5.04 -13.45 11.82
CA ALA A 108 -3.80 -14.19 12.00
C ALA A 108 -2.64 -13.20 12.20
N LEU A 109 -1.63 -13.61 12.97
CA LEU A 109 -0.51 -12.75 13.32
C LEU A 109 0.79 -13.56 13.48
N TRP A 110 1.90 -12.94 13.10
CA TRP A 110 3.26 -13.45 13.28
C TRP A 110 4.18 -12.31 13.72
N ASN A 111 5.04 -12.57 14.71
CA ASN A 111 6.07 -11.60 15.05
C ASN A 111 7.11 -11.49 13.92
N ASN A 112 7.72 -10.31 13.78
CA ASN A 112 8.84 -10.10 12.86
C ASN A 112 9.84 -9.09 13.44
N GLY A 113 11.02 -9.00 12.84
CA GLY A 113 12.12 -8.10 13.20
C GLY A 113 12.13 -6.77 12.45
N CYS A 114 10.96 -6.30 11.95
CA CYS A 114 10.73 -5.04 11.21
C CYS A 114 11.24 -4.98 9.78
N TRP A 115 12.41 -5.56 9.49
CA TRP A 115 13.03 -5.56 8.17
C TRP A 115 12.70 -6.83 7.38
N ASP A 116 12.32 -7.88 8.10
CA ASP A 116 11.62 -9.07 7.65
C ASP A 116 10.13 -8.95 7.99
N GLY A 117 9.27 -9.59 7.20
CA GLY A 117 7.82 -9.56 7.39
C GLY A 117 7.01 -9.03 6.21
N GLY A 118 5.69 -9.03 6.37
CA GLY A 118 4.77 -8.97 5.24
C GLY A 118 4.75 -10.29 4.47
N GLY A 119 4.32 -10.21 3.21
CA GLY A 119 4.33 -11.33 2.30
C GLY A 119 3.40 -11.11 1.11
N THR A 120 3.10 -12.20 0.41
CA THR A 120 2.16 -12.23 -0.71
C THR A 120 1.07 -13.27 -0.50
N PHE A 121 -0.05 -13.12 -1.19
CA PHE A 121 -1.10 -14.10 -1.33
C PHE A 121 -0.78 -15.10 -2.45
N ASN A 122 -1.09 -16.37 -2.18
CA ASN A 122 -1.15 -17.46 -3.15
C ASN A 122 -2.60 -17.96 -3.18
N GLY A 123 -3.42 -17.31 -4.01
CA GLY A 123 -4.88 -17.45 -4.01
C GLY A 123 -5.57 -16.69 -2.87
N ALA A 124 -6.90 -16.85 -2.76
CA ALA A 124 -7.71 -16.12 -1.77
C ALA A 124 -7.33 -16.41 -0.30
N ARG A 125 -6.87 -17.63 0.01
CA ARG A 125 -6.64 -18.13 1.39
C ARG A 125 -5.30 -18.84 1.58
N GLY A 126 -4.32 -18.54 0.73
CA GLY A 126 -2.93 -18.91 0.92
C GLY A 126 -2.06 -17.68 1.07
N VAL A 127 -1.12 -17.68 2.01
CA VAL A 127 -0.11 -16.62 2.15
C VAL A 127 1.29 -17.22 2.12
N ARG A 128 2.21 -16.52 1.47
CA ARG A 128 3.64 -16.74 1.53
C ARG A 128 4.28 -15.58 2.27
N LEU A 129 4.72 -15.84 3.49
CA LEU A 129 5.29 -14.82 4.38
C LEU A 129 6.75 -14.58 4.03
N ASP A 130 7.17 -13.31 4.10
CA ASP A 130 8.58 -12.94 4.00
C ASP A 130 9.30 -13.13 5.34
N LEU A 131 9.15 -14.34 5.90
CA LEU A 131 9.66 -14.78 7.19
C LEU A 131 10.17 -16.21 7.04
N ALA A 132 11.45 -16.43 7.34
CA ALA A 132 12.05 -17.77 7.26
C ALA A 132 11.41 -18.75 8.26
N TYR A 133 11.13 -18.27 9.48
CA TYR A 133 10.59 -19.08 10.58
C TYR A 133 9.38 -18.38 11.21
N PRO A 134 8.21 -18.39 10.56
CA PRO A 134 7.04 -17.65 11.02
C PRO A 134 6.50 -18.25 12.32
N GLN A 135 6.57 -17.50 13.42
CA GLN A 135 6.02 -17.90 14.72
C GLN A 135 4.75 -17.12 15.03
N SER A 136 3.68 -17.83 15.38
CA SER A 136 2.45 -17.18 15.83
C SER A 136 2.35 -17.21 17.34
N PRO A 137 1.96 -16.08 17.96
CA PRO A 137 1.66 -16.04 19.38
C PRO A 137 0.44 -16.92 19.72
N PRO A 138 0.30 -17.35 20.98
CA PRO A 138 -0.90 -18.02 21.46
C PRO A 138 -2.18 -17.21 21.16
N GLY A 139 -3.27 -17.90 20.83
CA GLY A 139 -4.57 -17.28 20.55
C GLY A 139 -4.82 -16.87 19.09
N PHE A 140 -3.80 -16.92 18.22
CA PHE A 140 -3.96 -16.67 16.77
C PHE A 140 -3.98 -17.98 15.97
N ALA A 141 -4.97 -18.83 16.24
CA ALA A 141 -5.19 -20.05 15.48
C ALA A 141 -5.50 -19.72 14.00
N LYS A 142 -4.99 -20.54 13.07
CA LYS A 142 -5.06 -20.30 11.61
C LYS A 142 -5.88 -21.36 10.86
N PRO A 143 -7.09 -21.72 11.30
CA PRO A 143 -7.77 -22.91 10.78
C PRO A 143 -8.12 -22.82 9.27
N ARG A 144 -8.11 -21.61 8.68
CA ARG A 144 -8.56 -21.35 7.30
C ARG A 144 -7.52 -20.69 6.40
N LEU A 145 -6.24 -20.67 6.80
CA LEU A 145 -5.18 -20.02 6.03
C LEU A 145 -4.02 -20.98 5.80
N ARG A 146 -3.70 -21.27 4.53
CA ARG A 146 -2.46 -21.96 4.17
C ARG A 146 -1.31 -20.98 4.30
N VAL A 147 -0.26 -21.38 5.01
CA VAL A 147 0.90 -20.52 5.29
C VAL A 147 2.16 -21.18 4.76
N GLU A 148 2.89 -20.45 3.94
CA GLU A 148 4.21 -20.80 3.44
C GLU A 148 5.22 -19.75 3.89
N SER A 149 6.47 -20.15 4.09
CA SER A 149 7.59 -19.23 4.28
C SER A 149 8.31 -18.97 2.96
N CYS A 150 8.90 -17.78 2.81
CA CYS A 150 9.80 -17.50 1.70
C CYS A 150 11.10 -18.29 1.83
N GLY A 151 11.73 -18.58 0.69
CA GLY A 151 13.07 -19.16 0.66
C GLY A 151 14.13 -18.10 0.88
N LEU A 152 15.35 -18.53 1.24
CA LEU A 152 16.52 -17.66 1.23
C LEU A 152 16.86 -17.26 -0.21
N GLY A 153 17.30 -16.01 -0.43
CA GLY A 153 17.79 -15.54 -1.72
C GLY A 153 16.72 -15.06 -2.72
N GLU A 154 15.46 -14.94 -2.31
CA GLU A 154 14.42 -14.29 -3.13
C GLU A 154 14.70 -12.79 -3.32
N PRO A 155 14.23 -12.16 -4.42
CA PRO A 155 14.24 -10.72 -4.55
C PRO A 155 13.47 -10.04 -3.40
N PRO A 156 13.79 -8.76 -3.07
CA PRO A 156 13.10 -8.01 -2.02
C PRO A 156 11.57 -8.10 -2.16
N LEU A 157 10.85 -8.30 -1.05
CA LEU A 157 9.39 -8.43 -1.07
C LEU A 157 8.70 -7.27 -1.80
N SER A 158 9.17 -6.03 -1.59
CA SER A 158 8.61 -4.86 -2.25
C SER A 158 8.77 -4.89 -3.78
N LEU A 159 9.84 -5.51 -4.30
CA LEU A 159 10.02 -5.75 -5.74
C LEU A 159 9.04 -6.81 -6.22
N ARG A 160 8.93 -7.94 -5.51
CA ARG A 160 7.98 -9.01 -5.86
C ARG A 160 6.54 -8.49 -5.90
N ILE A 161 6.14 -7.67 -4.94
CA ILE A 161 4.82 -7.03 -4.91
C ILE A 161 4.64 -6.05 -6.09
N ALA A 162 5.65 -5.24 -6.42
CA ALA A 162 5.59 -4.33 -7.57
C ALA A 162 5.41 -5.10 -8.89
N LEU A 163 6.20 -6.15 -9.10
CA LEU A 163 6.11 -7.04 -10.28
C LEU A 163 4.72 -7.67 -10.40
N ARG A 164 4.15 -8.16 -9.28
CA ARG A 164 2.79 -8.74 -9.24
C ARG A 164 1.70 -7.72 -9.51
N ALA A 165 1.93 -6.46 -9.13
CA ALA A 165 1.06 -5.34 -9.48
C ALA A 165 1.25 -4.87 -10.93
N GLY A 166 2.13 -5.50 -11.72
CA GLY A 166 2.37 -5.20 -13.13
C GLY A 166 3.42 -4.12 -13.40
N TRP A 167 4.13 -3.64 -12.37
CA TRP A 167 5.23 -2.70 -12.53
C TRP A 167 6.52 -3.44 -12.90
N GLN A 168 7.20 -2.99 -13.95
CA GLN A 168 8.43 -3.60 -14.46
C GLN A 168 9.62 -2.63 -14.35
N PRO A 169 10.80 -3.09 -13.90
CA PRO A 169 12.04 -2.33 -14.04
C PRO A 169 12.35 -2.06 -15.52
N LEU A 170 12.73 -0.83 -15.83
CA LEU A 170 13.05 -0.41 -17.20
C LEU A 170 14.54 -0.39 -17.50
N ASP A 171 15.36 -0.11 -16.49
CA ASP A 171 16.78 0.22 -16.69
C ASP A 171 17.73 -0.88 -16.18
N VAL A 172 17.27 -1.72 -15.25
CA VAL A 172 18.12 -2.68 -14.53
C VAL A 172 17.42 -4.05 -14.51
N PRO A 173 18.12 -5.15 -14.88
CA PRO A 173 17.57 -6.50 -14.79
C PRO A 173 17.16 -6.86 -13.35
N ILE A 174 16.06 -7.61 -13.22
CA ILE A 174 15.46 -8.01 -11.92
C ILE A 174 16.49 -8.74 -11.04
N GLU A 175 17.38 -9.53 -11.64
CA GLU A 175 18.38 -10.34 -10.94
C GLU A 175 19.39 -9.50 -10.17
N GLN A 176 19.62 -8.26 -10.62
CA GLN A 176 20.56 -7.31 -10.01
C GLN A 176 19.89 -6.44 -8.92
N LEU A 177 18.56 -6.40 -8.87
CA LEU A 177 17.79 -5.61 -7.90
C LEU A 177 17.62 -6.35 -6.56
N ARG A 178 18.75 -6.56 -5.87
CA ARG A 178 18.81 -7.32 -4.61
C ARG A 178 18.76 -6.47 -3.33
N ASP A 179 18.93 -5.15 -3.44
CA ASP A 179 18.92 -4.23 -2.30
C ASP A 179 17.49 -3.80 -1.90
N TYR A 180 17.28 -3.46 -0.62
CA TYR A 180 15.98 -2.99 -0.11
C TYR A 180 15.51 -1.65 -0.68
N HIS A 181 16.44 -0.83 -1.19
CA HIS A 181 16.18 0.45 -1.85
C HIS A 181 16.29 0.35 -3.37
N TRP A 182 16.06 -0.84 -3.95
CA TRP A 182 16.12 -1.08 -5.40
C TRP A 182 15.37 -0.03 -6.24
N GLN A 183 14.28 0.56 -5.72
CA GLN A 183 13.48 1.59 -6.40
C GLN A 183 14.26 2.89 -6.68
N LEU A 184 15.36 3.14 -5.97
CA LEU A 184 16.21 4.31 -6.17
C LEU A 184 17.19 4.13 -7.32
N HIS A 185 17.33 2.90 -7.83
CA HIS A 185 18.34 2.53 -8.81
C HIS A 185 17.75 2.21 -10.18
N THR A 186 16.43 2.26 -10.35
CA THR A 186 15.76 1.93 -11.60
C THR A 186 14.47 2.72 -11.76
N ARG A 187 14.10 3.03 -13.00
CA ARG A 187 12.75 3.46 -13.34
C ARG A 187 11.82 2.25 -13.39
N LEU A 188 10.59 2.47 -12.98
CA LEU A 188 9.51 1.51 -13.15
C LEU A 188 8.58 1.95 -14.26
N GLY A 189 8.08 0.99 -15.03
CA GLY A 189 7.08 1.19 -16.07
C GLY A 189 5.89 0.25 -15.90
N LYS A 190 4.71 0.72 -16.26
CA LYS A 190 3.49 -0.09 -16.34
C LYS A 190 2.65 0.37 -17.53
N GLU A 191 2.07 -0.58 -18.24
CA GLU A 191 1.31 -0.33 -19.46
C GLU A 191 -0.07 -0.97 -19.42
N ILE A 192 -1.02 -0.35 -20.12
CA ILE A 192 -2.37 -0.88 -20.35
C ILE A 192 -2.77 -0.70 -21.82
N GLY A 193 -3.83 -1.38 -22.25
CA GLY A 193 -4.39 -1.22 -23.59
C GLY A 193 -3.42 -1.61 -24.71
N GLY A 194 -2.57 -2.62 -24.49
CA GLY A 194 -1.56 -3.04 -25.47
C GLY A 194 -0.45 -2.00 -25.70
N GLY A 195 -0.14 -1.17 -24.70
CA GLY A 195 0.84 -0.10 -24.80
C GLY A 195 0.25 1.26 -25.19
N ALA A 196 -1.08 1.36 -25.32
CA ALA A 196 -1.77 2.63 -25.61
C ALA A 196 -1.52 3.70 -24.54
N VAL A 197 -1.31 3.28 -23.28
CA VAL A 197 -0.89 4.14 -22.19
C VAL A 197 0.26 3.47 -21.45
N ARG A 198 1.35 4.22 -21.25
CA ARG A 198 2.48 3.85 -20.41
C ARG A 198 2.62 4.86 -19.29
N VAL A 199 2.79 4.38 -18.07
CA VAL A 199 3.22 5.21 -16.93
C VAL A 199 4.62 4.79 -16.54
N THR A 200 5.49 5.76 -16.34
CA THR A 200 6.82 5.53 -15.79
C THR A 200 7.04 6.37 -14.54
N HIS A 201 7.88 5.90 -13.63
CA HIS A 201 8.32 6.72 -12.51
C HIS A 201 9.73 6.37 -12.06
N TYR A 202 10.37 7.35 -11.42
CA TYR A 202 11.63 7.17 -10.70
C TYR A 202 11.48 7.64 -9.26
N SER A 203 12.31 7.11 -8.38
CA SER A 203 12.32 7.47 -6.96
C SER A 203 13.66 8.07 -6.57
N TRP A 204 13.64 9.02 -5.63
CA TRP A 204 14.86 9.54 -4.99
C TRP A 204 14.62 9.78 -3.50
N LEU A 205 15.72 9.96 -2.76
CA LEU A 205 15.69 10.33 -1.35
C LEU A 205 16.09 11.80 -1.17
N GLU A 206 15.25 12.56 -0.45
CA GLU A 206 15.63 13.87 0.07
C GLU A 206 16.35 13.73 1.42
N LYS A 207 17.06 14.80 1.85
CA LYS A 207 17.60 14.92 3.21
C LYS A 207 16.52 14.50 4.24
N HIS A 208 16.92 13.70 5.22
CA HIS A 208 16.05 13.03 6.21
C HIS A 208 15.29 11.77 5.74
N ARG A 209 15.77 11.06 4.70
CA ARG A 209 15.25 9.74 4.27
C ARG A 209 13.78 9.77 3.85
N ARG A 210 13.32 10.91 3.34
CA ARG A 210 12.02 11.01 2.69
C ARG A 210 12.17 10.50 1.26
N GLN A 211 11.40 9.47 0.89
CA GLN A 211 11.30 9.04 -0.49
C GLN A 211 10.26 9.88 -1.23
N HIS A 212 10.64 10.29 -2.44
CA HIS A 212 9.85 11.04 -3.41
C HIS A 212 9.76 10.22 -4.69
N GLN A 213 8.70 10.44 -5.45
CA GLN A 213 8.46 9.79 -6.74
C GLN A 213 7.91 10.81 -7.72
N ARG A 214 8.39 10.80 -8.95
CA ARG A 214 7.87 11.63 -10.04
C ARG A 214 7.39 10.72 -11.15
N PHE A 215 6.20 10.98 -11.65
CA PHE A 215 5.52 10.14 -12.63
C PHE A 215 5.36 10.87 -13.96
N THR A 216 5.54 10.11 -15.05
CA THR A 216 5.26 10.55 -16.42
C THR A 216 4.30 9.55 -17.05
N LEU A 217 3.25 10.06 -17.70
CA LEU A 217 2.36 9.26 -18.54
C LEU A 217 2.69 9.53 -20.01
N SER A 218 2.70 8.49 -20.83
CA SER A 218 2.87 8.57 -22.28
C SER A 218 1.64 7.94 -22.94
N ASN A 219 1.05 8.64 -23.92
CA ASN A 219 -0.04 8.13 -24.76
C ASN A 219 0.16 8.61 -26.22
N ILE A 220 -0.83 8.38 -27.08
CA ILE A 220 -0.77 8.77 -28.51
C ILE A 220 -0.59 10.28 -28.74
N HIS A 221 -0.85 11.11 -27.72
CA HIS A 221 -0.72 12.56 -27.79
C HIS A 221 0.61 13.06 -27.20
N GLY A 222 1.51 12.16 -26.80
CA GLY A 222 2.83 12.47 -26.27
C GLY A 222 2.96 12.18 -24.77
N GLU A 223 3.91 12.87 -24.14
CA GLU A 223 4.21 12.72 -22.71
C GLU A 223 3.50 13.79 -21.87
N HIS A 224 2.99 13.37 -20.73
CA HIS A 224 2.32 14.17 -19.70
C HIS A 224 3.12 14.04 -18.41
N ASP A 225 3.80 15.11 -17.99
CA ASP A 225 4.47 15.15 -16.70
C ASP A 225 3.44 15.35 -15.58
N LEU A 226 3.30 14.35 -14.72
CA LEU A 226 2.31 14.34 -13.64
C LEU A 226 2.86 14.93 -12.33
N GLY A 227 4.16 15.24 -12.29
CA GLY A 227 4.82 15.82 -11.14
C GLY A 227 5.14 14.83 -10.02
N GLU A 228 5.48 15.38 -8.85
CA GLU A 228 5.72 14.59 -7.65
C GLU A 228 4.39 14.29 -6.95
N ILE A 229 4.01 13.03 -6.91
CA ILE A 229 2.75 12.56 -6.29
C ILE A 229 3.00 11.30 -5.45
N ASP A 230 2.09 11.01 -4.52
CA ASP A 230 2.27 9.93 -3.55
C ASP A 230 1.90 8.55 -4.12
N LEU A 231 1.01 8.53 -5.12
CA LEU A 231 0.41 7.33 -5.68
C LEU A 231 -0.02 7.59 -7.12
N LEU A 232 0.34 6.67 -8.02
CA LEU A 232 -0.22 6.55 -9.35
C LEU A 232 -0.33 5.06 -9.71
N ASP A 233 -1.49 4.59 -10.16
CA ASP A 233 -1.68 3.21 -10.65
C ASP A 233 -2.90 3.13 -11.58
N PHE A 234 -3.21 1.95 -12.12
CA PHE A 234 -4.41 1.69 -12.90
C PHE A 234 -5.38 0.79 -12.14
N ASP A 235 -6.69 1.06 -12.24
CA ASP A 235 -7.70 0.10 -11.81
C ASP A 235 -7.99 -0.97 -12.88
N HIS A 236 -8.83 -1.94 -12.52
CA HIS A 236 -9.23 -3.03 -13.41
C HIS A 236 -10.03 -2.58 -14.66
N ARG A 237 -10.52 -1.34 -14.67
CA ARG A 237 -11.25 -0.72 -15.80
C ARG A 237 -10.31 0.07 -16.71
N GLY A 238 -9.02 0.10 -16.38
CA GLY A 238 -8.02 0.88 -17.10
C GLY A 238 -8.03 2.37 -16.77
N ARG A 239 -8.76 2.79 -15.72
CA ARG A 239 -8.71 4.19 -15.27
C ARG A 239 -7.41 4.44 -14.52
N LEU A 240 -6.90 5.66 -14.66
CA LEU A 240 -5.69 6.09 -13.95
C LEU A 240 -6.06 6.65 -12.58
N ILE A 241 -5.51 6.07 -11.52
CA ILE A 241 -5.71 6.44 -10.12
C ILE A 241 -4.55 7.33 -9.68
N ARG A 242 -4.85 8.49 -9.08
CA ARG A 242 -3.87 9.41 -8.50
C ARG A 242 -4.15 9.65 -7.02
N GLY A 243 -3.11 9.61 -6.20
CA GLY A 243 -3.16 10.04 -4.80
C GLY A 243 -2.17 11.18 -4.56
N GLU A 244 -2.67 12.28 -4.02
CA GLU A 244 -1.86 13.48 -3.77
C GLU A 244 -2.42 14.27 -2.58
N GLU A 245 -1.57 14.53 -1.58
CA GLU A 245 -1.93 15.32 -0.38
C GLU A 245 -3.18 14.80 0.37
N GLY A 246 -3.45 13.51 0.28
CA GLY A 246 -4.62 12.87 0.90
C GLY A 246 -5.89 12.88 0.05
N LYS A 247 -5.84 13.42 -1.17
CA LYS A 247 -6.93 13.33 -2.15
C LYS A 247 -6.74 12.10 -3.02
N LEU A 248 -7.84 11.39 -3.27
CA LEU A 248 -7.92 10.28 -4.20
C LEU A 248 -8.67 10.74 -5.44
N LEU A 249 -8.02 10.68 -6.61
CA LEU A 249 -8.57 11.10 -7.88
C LEU A 249 -8.48 9.98 -8.92
N VAL A 250 -9.32 10.05 -9.93
CA VAL A 250 -9.28 9.17 -11.11
C VAL A 250 -9.33 9.99 -12.38
N CYS A 251 -8.64 9.51 -13.41
CA CYS A 251 -8.83 9.92 -14.80
C CYS A 251 -9.48 8.75 -15.55
N ASP A 252 -10.72 8.94 -15.97
CA ASP A 252 -11.51 7.91 -16.64
C ASP A 252 -11.00 7.64 -18.09
N GLU A 253 -10.33 8.61 -18.72
CA GLU A 253 -9.80 8.52 -20.10
C GLU A 253 -8.30 8.85 -20.17
N PRO A 254 -7.40 7.92 -19.79
CA PRO A 254 -5.95 8.19 -19.79
C PRO A 254 -5.32 8.28 -21.19
N THR A 255 -6.07 7.94 -22.24
CA THR A 255 -5.66 8.09 -23.64
C THR A 255 -5.94 9.48 -24.20
N ALA A 256 -6.68 10.33 -23.48
CA ALA A 256 -7.05 11.66 -23.95
C ALA A 256 -5.84 12.61 -24.04
N ALA A 257 -5.94 13.61 -24.94
CA ALA A 257 -4.93 14.65 -25.08
C ALA A 257 -4.84 15.57 -23.85
N VAL A 258 -5.94 15.71 -23.09
CA VAL A 258 -5.98 16.46 -21.84
C VAL A 258 -6.57 15.56 -20.77
N LEU A 259 -5.78 15.25 -19.74
CA LEU A 259 -6.20 14.38 -18.64
C LEU A 259 -7.18 15.13 -17.72
N GLN A 260 -8.43 14.68 -17.70
CA GLN A 260 -9.45 15.16 -16.78
C GLN A 260 -9.44 14.33 -15.50
N TRP A 261 -9.40 15.02 -14.35
CA TRP A 261 -9.32 14.37 -13.04
C TRP A 261 -10.60 14.59 -12.24
N ARG A 262 -11.23 13.50 -11.83
CA ARG A 262 -12.38 13.50 -10.93
C ARG A 262 -11.95 13.06 -9.54
N GLN A 263 -12.27 13.86 -8.53
CA GLN A 263 -12.01 13.50 -7.14
C GLN A 263 -13.03 12.45 -6.67
N ILE A 264 -12.53 11.35 -6.11
CA ILE A 264 -13.33 10.33 -5.45
C ILE A 264 -13.55 10.70 -3.98
N ALA A 265 -12.48 11.11 -3.30
CA ALA A 265 -12.52 11.46 -1.88
C ALA A 265 -11.36 12.39 -1.47
N ASP A 266 -11.56 13.14 -0.39
CA ASP A 266 -10.54 13.96 0.26
C ASP A 266 -10.38 13.55 1.73
N PHE A 267 -9.23 12.93 2.05
CA PHE A 267 -8.88 12.48 3.40
C PHE A 267 -7.90 13.43 4.11
N SER A 268 -7.58 14.59 3.52
CA SER A 268 -6.59 15.52 4.06
C SER A 268 -6.99 16.05 5.44
N GLY A 269 -8.29 16.30 5.65
CA GLY A 269 -8.85 16.78 6.92
C GLY A 269 -9.17 15.69 7.96
N SER A 270 -9.00 14.41 7.62
CA SER A 270 -9.38 13.31 8.51
C SER A 270 -8.50 13.23 9.77
N THR A 271 -9.13 13.07 10.93
CA THR A 271 -8.46 12.94 12.23
C THR A 271 -8.73 11.56 12.86
N PRO A 272 -7.77 11.00 13.62
CA PRO A 272 -7.97 9.70 14.24
C PRO A 272 -9.16 9.64 15.20
N THR A 273 -10.07 8.71 14.94
CA THR A 273 -11.22 8.40 15.81
C THR A 273 -11.21 6.91 16.17
N PRO A 274 -11.50 6.54 17.43
CA PRO A 274 -11.66 5.14 17.78
C PRO A 274 -12.77 4.49 16.95
N LEU A 275 -12.44 3.40 16.26
CA LEU A 275 -13.41 2.58 15.55
C LEU A 275 -13.20 1.12 15.98
N PRO A 276 -14.07 0.57 16.85
CA PRO A 276 -13.98 -0.84 17.20
C PRO A 276 -14.27 -1.71 15.97
N PRO A 277 -13.65 -2.90 15.87
CA PRO A 277 -13.97 -3.83 14.79
C PRO A 277 -15.42 -4.28 14.90
N ARG A 278 -16.11 -4.29 13.76
CA ARG A 278 -17.39 -5.00 13.60
C ARG A 278 -17.17 -6.50 13.82
N ASP A 279 -18.21 -7.23 14.24
CA ASP A 279 -18.05 -8.65 14.60
C ASP A 279 -17.59 -9.50 13.43
N TRP A 280 -18.09 -9.26 12.21
CA TRP A 280 -17.62 -9.94 11.00
C TRP A 280 -16.11 -9.72 10.73
N ALA A 281 -15.52 -8.62 11.19
CA ALA A 281 -14.09 -8.35 10.98
C ALA A 281 -13.19 -9.19 11.90
N LYS A 282 -13.77 -9.85 12.91
CA LYS A 282 -13.10 -10.77 13.84
C LYS A 282 -13.22 -12.23 13.39
N GLU A 283 -14.01 -12.48 12.36
CA GLU A 283 -14.28 -13.81 11.81
C GLU A 283 -13.66 -13.95 10.43
N TRP A 284 -13.16 -15.14 10.12
CA TRP A 284 -12.72 -15.46 8.77
C TRP A 284 -13.90 -15.36 7.78
N PRO A 285 -13.68 -14.87 6.56
CA PRO A 285 -14.72 -14.92 5.54
C PRO A 285 -15.20 -16.37 5.30
N ALA A 286 -16.39 -16.49 4.72
CA ALA A 286 -16.90 -17.78 4.28
C ALA A 286 -15.93 -18.42 3.25
N PRO A 287 -15.84 -19.76 3.22
CA PRO A 287 -15.03 -20.46 2.22
C PRO A 287 -15.56 -20.23 0.80
#